data_AF-A0A3A8ZTS5-F1
#
_entry.id   AF-A0A3A8ZTS5-F1
#
_cell.length_a   1.000
_cell.length_b   1.000
_cell.length_c   1.000
_cell.angle_alpha   90.00
_cell.angle_beta   90.00
_cell.angle_gamma   90.00
#
_symmetry.space_group_name_H-M   'P 1'
#
loop_
_entity.id
_entity.type
_entity.pdbx_description
1 polymer ?
#
loop_
_entity_poly.entity_id
_entity_poly.type
_entity_poly.pdbx_seq_one_letter_code
_entity_poly.pdbx_strand_id
1 'polypeptide(L)' 'MDCFAMKDGKCSVLRCGKCGGETCHFHKTREEQAQSLEKVSERLRSLPEYQQEAIADKYYGGVKKW' A
#
# COMPACT_ATOMS: atom_id res chain seq x y z
N MET A 1 -13.45 -8.23 -12.05
CA MET A 1 -12.68 -8.67 -10.87
C MET A 1 -12.21 -7.42 -10.14
N ASP A 2 -12.79 -7.14 -8.97
CA ASP A 2 -12.54 -5.90 -8.23
C ASP A 2 -11.39 -6.08 -7.23
N CYS A 3 -10.18 -6.14 -7.76
CA CYS A 3 -8.96 -6.24 -6.95
C CYS A 3 -8.00 -5.11 -7.29
N PHE A 4 -7.48 -4.42 -6.28
CA PHE A 4 -6.58 -3.25 -6.45
C PHE A 4 -5.31 -3.59 -7.25
N ALA A 5 -4.87 -4.85 -7.18
CA ALA A 5 -3.66 -5.35 -7.84
C ALA A 5 -3.86 -5.63 -9.34
N MET A 6 -5.08 -5.51 -9.88
CA MET A 6 -5.32 -5.72 -11.30
C MET A 6 -4.95 -4.46 -12.09
N LYS A 7 -3.93 -4.59 -12.96
CA LYS A 7 -3.46 -3.56 -13.88
C LYS A 7 -3.29 -4.15 -15.27
N ASP A 8 -3.90 -3.53 -16.27
CA ASP A 8 -3.83 -3.96 -17.68
C ASP A 8 -4.17 -5.45 -17.87
N GLY A 9 -5.15 -5.95 -17.12
CA GLY A 9 -5.60 -7.35 -17.15
C GLY A 9 -4.70 -8.35 -16.41
N LYS A 10 -3.64 -7.90 -15.74
CA LYS A 10 -2.70 -8.76 -14.98
C LYS A 10 -2.64 -8.37 -13.51
N CYS A 11 -2.39 -9.37 -12.66
CA CYS A 11 -2.08 -9.12 -11.25
C CYS A 11 -0.66 -8.58 -11.12
N SER A 12 -0.51 -7.39 -10.53
CA SER A 12 0.79 -6.74 -10.30
C SER A 12 1.49 -7.23 -9.03
N VAL A 13 0.79 -7.95 -8.15
CA VAL A 13 1.32 -8.46 -6.88
C VAL A 13 1.87 -9.88 -7.02
N LEU A 14 1.12 -10.76 -7.69
CA LEU A 14 1.54 -12.15 -7.88
C LEU A 14 2.44 -12.29 -9.11
N ARG A 15 3.58 -12.95 -8.95
CA ARG A 15 4.54 -13.19 -10.05
C ARG A 15 3.94 -13.94 -11.24
N CYS A 16 2.91 -14.77 -11.01
CA CYS A 16 2.23 -15.50 -12.07
C CYS A 16 1.32 -14.61 -12.95
N GLY A 17 1.12 -13.34 -12.59
CA GLY A 17 0.30 -12.39 -13.34
C GLY A 17 -1.20 -12.66 -13.31
N LYS A 18 -1.65 -13.71 -12.59
CA LYS A 18 -3.04 -14.10 -12.47
C LYS A 18 -3.51 -13.86 -11.03
N CYS A 19 -4.70 -13.29 -10.86
CA CYS A 19 -5.29 -13.11 -9.54
C CYS A 19 -6.10 -14.35 -9.15
N GLY A 20 -5.95 -14.83 -7.91
CA GLY A 20 -6.69 -15.99 -7.37
C GLY A 20 -8.10 -15.69 -6.87
N GLY A 21 -8.58 -14.45 -7.00
CA GLY A 21 -9.92 -14.05 -6.53
C GLY A 21 -10.06 -14.16 -5.04
N GLU A 22 -11.20 -14.68 -4.58
CA GLU A 22 -11.52 -14.83 -3.16
C GLU A 22 -10.53 -15.74 -2.42
N THR A 23 -9.86 -16.65 -3.13
CA THR A 23 -8.82 -17.51 -2.55
C THR A 23 -7.44 -16.83 -2.45
N CYS A 24 -7.29 -15.64 -3.04
CA CYS A 24 -6.04 -14.90 -3.00
C CYS A 24 -5.90 -14.15 -1.67
N HIS A 25 -4.89 -14.51 -0.88
CA HIS A 25 -4.59 -13.83 0.39
C HIS A 25 -4.19 -12.36 0.25
N PHE A 26 -3.89 -11.89 -0.97
CA PHE A 26 -3.62 -10.48 -1.27
C PHE A 26 -4.84 -9.73 -1.82
N HIS A 27 -5.99 -10.39 -1.96
CA HIS A 27 -7.19 -9.76 -2.51
C HIS A 27 -7.68 -8.63 -1.62
N LYS A 28 -7.87 -7.46 -2.22
CA LYS A 28 -8.57 -6.31 -1.63
C LYS A 28 -9.23 -5.50 -2.75
N THR A 29 -10.37 -4.90 -2.48
CA THR A 29 -10.93 -3.87 -3.37
C THR A 29 -10.03 -2.63 -3.36
N ARG A 30 -10.25 -1.71 -4.30
CA ARG A 30 -9.52 -0.43 -4.35
C ARG A 30 -9.79 0.42 -3.10
N GLU A 31 -11.02 0.36 -2.59
CA GLU A 31 -11.46 1.09 -1.40
C GLU A 31 -10.80 0.54 -0.14
N GLU A 32 -10.79 -0.78 0.04
CA GLU A 32 -10.12 -1.44 1.16
C GLU A 32 -8.61 -1.14 1.17
N GLN A 33 -7.99 -1.14 -0.01
CA GLN A 33 -6.58 -0.78 -0.13
C GLN A 33 -6.34 0.70 0.22
N ALA A 34 -7.20 1.63 -0.24
CA ALA A 34 -7.09 3.04 0.10
C ALA A 34 -7.24 3.28 1.61
N GLN A 35 -8.24 2.67 2.25
CA GLN A 35 -8.43 2.74 3.70
C GLN A 35 -7.25 2.14 4.47
N SER A 36 -6.69 1.04 3.97
CA SER A 36 -5.50 0.43 4.55
C SER A 36 -4.27 1.34 4.47
N LEU A 37 -4.10 2.09 3.37
CA LEU A 37 -3.01 3.04 3.19
C LEU A 37 -3.19 4.29 4.07
N GLU A 38 -4.43 4.78 4.20
CA GLU A 38 -4.74 5.92 5.06
C GLU A 38 -4.42 5.61 6.53
N LYS A 39 -4.83 4.45 7.04
CA LYS A 39 -4.50 4.01 8.41
C LYS A 39 -3.00 3.96 8.68
N VAL A 40 -2.19 3.57 7.69
CA VAL A 40 -0.72 3.59 7.83
C VAL A 40 -0.22 5.03 7.85
N SER A 41 -0.77 5.89 7.00
CA SER A 41 -0.40 7.29 6.90
C SER A 41 -0.71 8.07 8.18
N GLU A 42 -1.89 7.86 8.76
CA GLU A 42 -2.27 8.42 10.07
C GLU A 42 -1.30 8.01 11.18
N ARG A 43 -0.90 6.72 11.22
CA ARG A 43 0.07 6.23 12.19
C ARG A 43 1.43 6.91 12.02
N LEU A 44 1.88 7.12 10.78
CA LEU A 44 3.13 7.83 10.51
C LEU A 44 3.03 9.31 10.90
N ARG A 45 1.91 9.98 10.63
CA ARG A 45 1.64 11.37 11.06
C ARG A 45 1.63 11.54 12.57
N SER A 46 1.22 10.52 13.31
CA SER A 46 1.17 10.56 14.77
C SER A 46 2.54 10.43 15.47
N LEU A 47 3.59 10.05 14.74
CA LEU A 47 4.93 9.93 15.33
C LEU A 47 5.54 11.31 15.61
N PRO A 48 6.45 11.44 16.57
CA PRO A 48 7.26 12.65 16.75
C PRO A 48 7.98 13.06 15.46
N GLU A 49 8.18 14.36 15.27
CA GLU A 49 8.75 14.91 14.04
C GLU A 49 10.12 14.31 13.68
N TYR A 50 11.01 14.13 14.66
CA TYR A 50 12.33 13.53 14.41
C TYR A 50 12.23 12.07 13.91
N GLN A 51 11.21 11.32 14.32
CA GLN A 51 10.99 9.95 13.83
C GLN A 51 10.44 9.97 12.41
N GLN A 52 9.52 10.89 12.14
CA GLN A 52 9.00 11.16 10.81
C GLN A 52 10.13 11.51 9.83
N GLU A 53 11.02 12.42 10.20
CA GLU A 53 12.19 12.79 9.39
C GLU A 53 13.12 11.60 9.15
N ALA A 54 13.48 10.86 10.20
CA ALA A 54 14.34 9.68 10.07
C ALA A 54 13.76 8.61 9.13
N ILE A 55 12.42 8.43 9.12
CA ILE A 55 11.74 7.52 8.19
C ILE A 55 11.77 8.07 6.76
N ALA A 56 11.50 9.37 6.58
CA ALA A 56 11.51 10.03 5.28
C ALA A 56 12.88 9.96 4.62
N ASP A 57 13.95 10.25 5.37
CA ASP A 57 15.33 10.18 4.90
C ASP A 57 15.71 8.74 4.52
N LYS A 58 15.39 7.77 5.37
CA LYS A 58 15.79 6.38 5.18
C LYS A 58 15.11 5.70 3.99
N TYR A 59 13.83 5.96 3.75
CA TYR A 59 13.03 5.19 2.79
C TYR A 59 12.46 6.02 1.63
N TYR A 60 12.38 7.34 1.77
CA TYR A 60 11.62 8.19 0.85
C TYR A 60 12.39 9.41 0.34
N GLY A 61 13.72 9.43 0.47
CA GLY A 61 14.57 10.50 -0.05
C GLY A 61 14.31 11.86 0.60
N GLY A 62 13.98 11.86 1.90
CA GLY A 62 13.71 13.06 2.69
C GLY A 62 12.28 13.61 2.55
N VAL A 63 11.41 12.94 1.80
CA VAL A 63 10.02 13.37 1.62
C VAL A 63 9.07 12.55 2.50
N LYS A 64 8.31 13.22 3.38
CA LYS A 64 7.21 12.60 4.13
C LYS A 64 6.08 12.24 3.15
N LYS A 65 5.85 10.94 2.90
CA LYS A 65 4.91 10.42 1.87
C LYS A 65 3.49 10.14 2.37
N TRP A 66 3.24 10.39 3.66
CA TRP A 66 2.00 10.10 4.39
C TRP A 66 1.19 11.35 4.71
#